data_AF-A0A4P6HK18-F1
#
_entry.id   AF-A0A4P6HK18-F1
#
_cell.length_a   1.000
_cell.length_b   1.000
_cell.length_c   1.000
_cell.angle_alpha   90.00
_cell.angle_beta   90.00
_cell.angle_gamma   90.00
#
_symmetry.space_group_name_H-M   'P 1'
#
loop_
_entity.id
_entity.type
_entity.pdbx_description
1 polymer ?
#
loop_
_entity_poly.entity_id
_entity_poly.type
_entity_poly.pdbx_seq_one_letter_code
_entity_poly.pdbx_strand_id
1 'polypeptide(L)'
;MALLEYRNCPHCGHSTWQEFTPLADADSSYWRCRDCGDRRAAKRVRIDETALLHRGRLQTATACADVLIRDLSRDGARLCLDEDMPIELAVDQAVSFNPQLQPFGELAQYIPSVVRWIKGLEFGLLFARPLAISSGDIRRIVKN
;
A
#
# COMPACT_ATOMS: atom_id res chain seq x y z
N MET A 1 -22.70 21.39 0.12
CA MET A 1 -23.25 20.10 -0.36
C MET A 1 -22.10 19.10 -0.42
N ALA A 2 -22.29 17.89 0.11
CA ALA A 2 -21.27 16.86 0.02
C ALA A 2 -21.26 16.24 -1.39
N LEU A 3 -20.08 16.00 -1.94
CA LEU A 3 -19.93 15.33 -3.24
C LEU A 3 -20.08 13.82 -3.00
N LEU A 4 -21.04 13.19 -3.69
CA LEU A 4 -21.40 11.79 -3.48
C LEU A 4 -21.23 10.98 -4.77
N GLU A 5 -20.76 9.74 -4.64
CA GLU A 5 -20.61 8.79 -5.74
C GLU A 5 -21.14 7.43 -5.31
N TYR A 6 -21.91 6.74 -6.16
CA TYR A 6 -22.39 5.38 -5.87
C TYR A 6 -21.48 4.35 -6.52
N ARG A 7 -20.75 3.56 -5.71
CA ARG A 7 -19.83 2.52 -6.19
C ARG A 7 -19.63 1.40 -5.16
N ASN A 8 -19.00 0.31 -5.57
CA ASN A 8 -18.64 -0.79 -4.67
C ASN A 8 -17.50 -0.37 -3.72
N CYS A 9 -17.68 -0.59 -2.41
CA CYS A 9 -16.63 -0.36 -1.43
C CYS A 9 -15.64 -1.54 -1.40
N PRO A 10 -14.34 -1.32 -1.62
CA PRO A 10 -13.35 -2.39 -1.63
C PRO A 10 -13.12 -3.03 -0.26
N HIS A 11 -13.51 -2.34 0.82
CA HIS A 11 -13.38 -2.84 2.19
C HIS A 11 -14.57 -3.72 2.59
N CYS A 12 -15.80 -3.21 2.55
CA CYS A 12 -16.98 -3.98 2.97
C CYS A 12 -17.62 -4.82 1.85
N GLY A 13 -17.27 -4.59 0.58
CA GLY A 13 -17.74 -5.37 -0.57
C GLY A 13 -19.15 -5.05 -1.07
N HIS A 14 -19.83 -4.07 -0.48
CA HIS A 14 -21.18 -3.65 -0.86
C HIS A 14 -21.15 -2.38 -1.72
N SER A 15 -22.11 -2.27 -2.64
CA SER A 15 -22.40 -1.04 -3.38
C SER A 15 -23.09 -0.04 -2.47
N THR A 16 -22.45 1.10 -2.24
CA THR A 16 -22.93 2.13 -1.31
C THR A 16 -22.49 3.52 -1.73
N TRP A 17 -23.09 4.53 -1.12
CA TRP A 17 -22.68 5.92 -1.32
C TRP A 17 -21.31 6.16 -0.69
N GLN A 18 -20.41 6.67 -1.50
CA GLN A 18 -19.13 7.22 -1.07
C GLN A 18 -19.28 8.73 -0.95
N GLU A 19 -18.67 9.30 0.08
CA GLU A 19 -18.67 10.73 0.36
C GLU A 19 -17.27 11.29 0.18
N PHE A 20 -17.13 12.34 -0.62
CA PHE A 20 -15.91 13.11 -0.69
C PHE A 20 -15.77 13.99 0.54
N THR A 21 -14.66 13.80 1.26
CA THR A 21 -14.25 14.61 2.41
C THR A 21 -13.19 15.60 1.94
N PRO A 22 -13.55 16.87 1.71
CA PRO A 22 -12.58 17.89 1.34
C PRO A 22 -11.72 18.24 2.56
N LEU A 23 -10.40 18.29 2.36
CA LEU A 23 -9.45 18.87 3.30
C LEU A 23 -8.83 20.14 2.70
N ALA A 24 -8.06 20.87 3.49
CA ALA A 24 -7.44 22.13 3.07
C ALA A 24 -6.53 21.98 1.84
N ASP A 25 -5.93 20.81 1.68
CA ASP A 25 -5.11 20.43 0.53
C ASP A 25 -5.86 19.39 -0.34
N ALA A 26 -5.77 19.57 -1.66
CA ALA A 26 -6.43 18.69 -2.63
C ALA A 26 -5.87 17.27 -2.56
N ASP A 27 -4.56 17.11 -2.37
CA ASP A 27 -3.90 15.81 -2.29
C ASP A 27 -4.21 15.07 -0.98
N SER A 28 -4.69 15.80 0.02
CA SER A 28 -5.13 15.27 1.31
C SER A 28 -6.63 14.94 1.33
N SER A 29 -7.42 15.44 0.38
CA SER A 29 -8.85 15.15 0.28
C SER A 29 -9.09 13.70 -0.14
N TYR A 30 -10.17 13.09 0.34
CA TYR A 30 -10.39 11.66 0.10
C TYR A 30 -11.87 11.28 0.01
N TRP A 31 -12.14 10.17 -0.67
CA TRP A 31 -13.44 9.52 -0.66
C TRP A 31 -13.51 8.53 0.49
N ARG A 32 -14.65 8.45 1.18
CA ARG A 32 -14.91 7.44 2.20
C ARG A 32 -16.25 6.75 1.99
N CYS A 33 -16.30 5.47 2.34
CA CYS A 33 -17.53 4.69 2.39
C CYS A 33 -18.43 5.19 3.51
N ARG A 34 -19.69 5.53 3.22
CA ARG A 34 -20.63 5.99 4.27
C ARG A 34 -21.01 4.89 5.26
N ASP A 35 -20.96 3.63 4.85
CA ASP A 35 -21.37 2.52 5.71
C ASP A 35 -20.25 2.06 6.65
N CYS A 36 -19.04 1.88 6.12
CA CYS A 36 -17.91 1.34 6.91
C CYS A 36 -16.80 2.37 7.23
N GLY A 37 -16.90 3.60 6.72
CA GLY A 37 -15.93 4.67 6.96
C GLY A 37 -14.58 4.49 6.25
N ASP A 38 -14.33 3.37 5.57
CA ASP A 38 -13.06 3.12 4.90
C ASP A 38 -12.88 4.06 3.70
N ARG A 39 -11.64 4.58 3.57
CA ARG A 39 -11.27 5.60 2.59
C ARG A 39 -10.46 5.08 1.39
N ARG A 40 -10.21 3.77 1.34
CA ARG A 40 -9.26 3.20 0.37
C ARG A 40 -9.97 2.90 -0.95
N ALA A 41 -9.28 3.16 -2.05
CA ALA A 41 -9.76 2.82 -3.39
C ALA A 41 -9.47 1.35 -3.77
N ALA A 42 -8.42 0.75 -3.20
CA ALA A 42 -8.07 -0.65 -3.39
C ALA A 42 -8.08 -1.47 -2.10
N LYS A 43 -8.46 -2.75 -2.24
CA LYS A 43 -8.43 -3.72 -1.15
C LYS A 43 -6.98 -4.08 -0.81
N ARG A 44 -6.64 -4.01 0.47
CA ARG A 44 -5.35 -4.45 1.03
C ARG A 44 -5.41 -5.92 1.39
N VAL A 45 -4.38 -6.66 0.98
CA VAL A 45 -4.13 -8.06 1.35
C VAL A 45 -3.10 -8.05 2.47
N ARG A 46 -3.49 -8.53 3.66
CA ARG A 46 -2.57 -8.71 4.77
C ARG A 46 -1.65 -9.89 4.50
N ILE A 47 -0.39 -9.73 4.84
CA ILE A 47 0.63 -10.78 4.80
C ILE A 47 0.92 -11.15 6.25
N ASP A 48 0.79 -12.43 6.57
CA ASP A 48 1.09 -12.94 7.91
C ASP A 48 2.61 -12.90 8.16
N GLU A 49 3.03 -12.63 9.39
CA GLU A 49 4.46 -12.62 9.76
C GLU A 49 5.11 -13.99 9.56
N THR A 50 4.29 -15.04 9.66
CA THR A 50 4.72 -16.43 9.44
C THR A 50 4.78 -16.83 7.97
N ALA A 51 4.30 -15.99 7.05
CA ALA A 51 4.36 -16.29 5.63
C ALA A 51 5.82 -16.29 5.15
N LEU A 52 6.23 -17.33 4.41
CA LEU A 52 7.60 -17.43 3.88
C LEU A 52 8.00 -16.24 2.97
N LEU A 53 7.00 -15.54 2.42
CA LEU A 53 7.13 -14.46 1.44
C LEU A 53 6.66 -13.12 2.01
N HIS A 54 7.17 -12.71 3.17
CA HIS A 54 6.87 -11.39 3.76
C HIS A 54 8.05 -10.42 3.71
N ARG A 55 9.16 -10.77 3.05
CA ARG A 55 10.31 -9.87 2.89
C ARG A 55 10.32 -9.25 1.50
N GLY A 56 10.62 -7.97 1.44
CA GLY A 56 10.92 -7.26 0.20
C GLY A 56 12.15 -6.39 0.38
N ARG A 57 12.44 -5.59 -0.63
CA ARG A 57 13.60 -4.70 -0.67
C ARG A 57 13.18 -3.27 -0.97
N LEU A 58 13.69 -2.34 -0.18
CA LEU A 58 13.51 -0.91 -0.38
C LEU A 58 14.83 -0.27 -0.81
N GLN A 59 14.77 0.52 -1.87
CA GLN A 59 15.90 1.30 -2.35
C GLN A 59 15.58 2.79 -2.24
N THR A 60 16.46 3.53 -1.57
CA THR A 60 16.47 5.00 -1.54
C THR A 60 17.52 5.52 -2.52
N ALA A 61 17.72 6.83 -2.57
CA ALA A 61 18.81 7.42 -3.36
C ALA A 61 20.21 7.00 -2.88
N THR A 62 20.35 6.64 -1.60
CA THR A 62 21.65 6.44 -0.94
C THR A 62 21.83 5.06 -0.33
N ALA A 63 20.76 4.27 -0.18
CA ALA A 63 20.80 3.01 0.54
C ALA A 63 19.83 1.97 -0.05
N CYS A 64 20.06 0.71 0.33
CA CYS A 64 19.18 -0.40 0.08
C CYS A 64 19.00 -1.19 1.37
N ALA A 65 17.77 -1.52 1.73
CA ALA A 65 17.44 -2.27 2.94
C ALA A 65 16.39 -3.34 2.65
N ASP A 66 16.48 -4.43 3.41
CA ASP A 66 15.41 -5.42 3.46
C ASP A 66 14.30 -4.90 4.40
N VAL A 67 13.05 -5.22 4.06
CA VAL A 67 11.85 -4.73 4.75
C VAL A 67 10.83 -5.84 4.88
N LEU A 68 10.05 -5.80 5.97
CA LEU A 68 8.94 -6.71 6.18
C LEU A 68 7.65 -6.11 5.58
N ILE A 69 6.94 -6.88 4.78
CA ILE A 69 5.68 -6.51 4.14
C ILE A 69 4.54 -6.91 5.07
N ARG A 70 3.80 -5.93 5.60
CA ARG A 70 2.63 -6.15 6.48
C ARG A 70 1.34 -6.27 5.69
N ASP A 71 1.19 -5.43 4.67
CA ASP A 71 0.11 -5.53 3.71
C ASP A 71 0.51 -4.98 2.34
N LEU A 72 -0.17 -5.47 1.30
CA LEU A 72 0.01 -5.06 -0.08
C LEU A 72 -1.35 -4.82 -0.74
N SER A 73 -1.43 -3.82 -1.58
CA SER A 73 -2.58 -3.51 -2.42
C SER A 73 -2.09 -3.07 -3.80
N ARG A 74 -3.03 -2.85 -4.72
CA ARG A 74 -2.69 -2.33 -6.05
C ARG A 74 -2.06 -0.95 -6.01
N ASP A 75 -2.43 -0.13 -5.03
CA ASP A 75 -2.02 1.28 -4.97
C ASP A 75 -0.83 1.52 -4.03
N GLY A 76 -0.42 0.51 -3.24
CA GLY A 76 0.62 0.71 -2.24
C GLY A 76 0.76 -0.43 -1.25
N ALA A 77 1.72 -0.27 -0.34
CA ALA A 77 2.07 -1.26 0.67
C ALA A 77 2.15 -0.62 2.07
N ARG A 78 2.06 -1.47 3.11
CA ARG A 78 2.50 -1.13 4.47
C ARG A 78 3.68 -2.02 4.79
N LEU A 79 4.78 -1.38 5.16
CA LEU A 79 6.05 -2.02 5.39
C LEU A 79 6.53 -1.75 6.82
N CYS A 80 7.47 -2.55 7.28
CA CYS A 80 8.21 -2.36 8.51
C CYS A 80 9.70 -2.50 8.20
N LEU A 81 10.51 -1.59 8.74
CA LEU A 81 11.96 -1.72 8.69
C LEU A 81 12.39 -2.97 9.46
N ASP A 82 13.46 -3.60 8.98
CA ASP A 82 14.18 -4.61 9.75
C ASP A 82 14.99 -3.89 10.85
N GLU A 83 14.87 -4.34 12.10
CA GLU A 83 15.54 -3.74 13.25
C GLU A 83 17.07 -3.82 13.13
N ASP A 84 17.57 -4.83 12.42
CA ASP A 84 18.99 -5.07 12.25
C ASP A 84 19.63 -4.17 11.18
N MET A 85 18.83 -3.55 10.30
CA MET A 85 19.28 -2.74 9.16
C MET A 85 18.43 -1.47 8.98
N PRO A 86 18.43 -0.54 9.96
CA PRO A 86 17.61 0.65 9.89
C PRO A 86 18.14 1.61 8.81
N ILE A 87 17.24 2.06 7.94
CA ILE A 87 17.46 3.19 7.04
C ILE A 87 16.61 4.36 7.48
N GLU A 88 17.15 5.57 7.32
CA GLU A 88 16.38 6.78 7.58
C GLU A 88 15.40 7.05 6.43
N LEU A 89 14.13 7.24 6.80
CA LEU A 89 13.06 7.56 5.88
C LEU A 89 12.39 8.88 6.27
N ALA A 90 11.95 9.64 5.27
CA ALA A 90 11.15 10.84 5.45
C ALA A 90 9.80 10.70 4.74
N VAL A 91 8.77 11.36 5.26
CA VAL A 91 7.49 11.50 4.56
C VAL A 91 7.71 12.28 3.27
N ASP A 92 7.01 11.87 2.22
CA ASP A 92 7.11 12.34 0.83
C ASP A 92 8.45 12.04 0.13
N GLN A 93 9.31 11.20 0.74
CA GLN A 93 10.51 10.70 0.10
C GLN A 93 10.18 9.73 -1.04
N ALA A 94 10.81 9.94 -2.19
CA ALA A 94 10.79 9.01 -3.31
C ALA A 94 11.68 7.79 -3.03
N VAL A 95 11.12 6.61 -3.24
CA VAL A 95 11.78 5.31 -3.02
C VAL A 95 11.38 4.31 -4.12
N SER A 96 12.15 3.25 -4.26
CA SER A 96 11.88 2.13 -5.15
C SER A 96 11.67 0.86 -4.32
N PHE A 97 10.50 0.24 -4.42
CA PHE A 97 10.15 -0.95 -3.63
C PHE A 97 10.05 -2.19 -4.53
N ASN A 98 10.80 -3.23 -4.18
CA ASN A 98 10.68 -4.54 -4.83
C ASN A 98 10.10 -5.54 -3.82
N PRO A 99 8.86 -6.02 -4.01
CA PRO A 99 8.23 -6.95 -3.08
C PRO A 99 8.81 -8.37 -3.17
N GLN A 100 9.56 -8.72 -4.22
CA GLN A 100 10.21 -10.02 -4.39
C GLN A 100 9.25 -11.23 -4.30
N LEU A 101 7.96 -11.03 -4.55
CA LEU A 101 6.93 -12.06 -4.46
C LEU A 101 6.84 -12.87 -5.76
N GLN A 102 6.73 -14.20 -5.64
CA GLN A 102 6.54 -15.09 -6.78
C GLN A 102 5.05 -15.37 -7.06
N PRO A 103 4.63 -15.50 -8.33
CA PRO A 103 5.46 -15.50 -9.54
C PRO A 103 5.91 -14.09 -9.97
N PHE A 104 7.06 -14.03 -10.62
CA PHE A 104 7.91 -12.85 -10.86
C PHE A 104 7.41 -11.83 -11.91
N GLY A 105 6.13 -11.47 -11.90
CA GLY A 105 5.60 -10.42 -12.78
C GLY A 105 6.09 -9.01 -12.41
N GLU A 106 5.19 -8.04 -12.42
CA GLU A 106 5.47 -6.68 -11.93
C GLU A 106 5.96 -6.65 -10.47
N LEU A 107 5.69 -7.70 -9.69
CA LEU A 107 6.14 -7.87 -8.30
C LEU A 107 7.62 -8.28 -8.16
N ALA A 108 8.31 -8.58 -9.25
CA ALA A 108 9.76 -8.80 -9.26
C ALA A 108 10.55 -7.52 -9.57
N GLN A 109 9.86 -6.44 -9.97
CA GLN A 109 10.47 -5.19 -10.38
C GLN A 109 10.51 -4.20 -9.21
N TYR A 110 11.40 -3.21 -9.33
CA TYR A 110 11.37 -2.06 -8.43
C TYR A 110 10.23 -1.13 -8.84
N ILE A 111 9.26 -0.99 -7.95
CA ILE A 111 8.07 -0.16 -8.10
C ILE A 111 8.38 1.24 -7.56
N PRO A 112 8.38 2.29 -8.40
CA PRO A 112 8.55 3.66 -7.96
C PRO A 112 7.41 4.05 -7.00
N SER A 113 7.78 4.61 -5.86
CA SER A 113 6.88 4.84 -4.74
C SER A 113 7.24 6.11 -3.98
N VAL A 114 6.29 6.60 -3.18
CA VAL A 114 6.49 7.70 -2.23
C VAL A 114 6.08 7.25 -0.83
N VAL A 115 6.88 7.59 0.18
CA VAL A 115 6.55 7.35 1.59
C VAL A 115 5.45 8.31 2.02
N ARG A 116 4.29 7.81 2.47
CA ARG A 116 3.13 8.66 2.83
C ARG A 116 2.92 8.85 4.33
N TRP A 117 3.44 7.96 5.14
CA TRP A 117 3.41 8.08 6.60
C TRP A 117 4.48 7.18 7.21
N ILE A 118 4.95 7.55 8.39
CA ILE A 118 5.90 6.79 9.21
C ILE A 118 5.36 6.77 10.63
N LYS A 119 5.42 5.61 11.29
CA LYS A 119 5.05 5.40 12.70
C LYS A 119 5.96 4.36 13.32
N GLY A 120 6.97 4.81 14.05
CA GLY A 120 8.02 3.91 14.55
C GLY A 120 8.76 3.29 13.37
N LEU A 121 8.89 1.96 13.36
CA LEU A 121 9.52 1.22 12.27
C LEU A 121 8.58 0.95 11.09
N GLU A 122 7.29 1.21 11.25
CA GLU A 122 6.33 1.00 10.18
C GLU A 122 6.14 2.24 9.32
N PHE A 123 5.89 2.02 8.04
CA PHE A 123 5.63 3.09 7.09
C PHE A 123 4.73 2.63 5.96
N GLY A 124 4.08 3.59 5.31
CA GLY A 124 3.21 3.36 4.17
C GLY A 124 3.82 3.86 2.88
N LEU A 125 3.74 3.05 1.84
CA LEU A 125 4.06 3.46 0.48
C LEU A 125 2.80 3.69 -0.35
N LEU A 126 2.86 4.72 -1.19
CA LEU A 126 1.97 4.92 -2.33
C LEU A 126 2.78 4.66 -3.61
N PHE A 127 2.28 3.79 -4.48
CA PHE A 127 2.93 3.52 -5.76
C PHE A 127 2.64 4.65 -6.74
N ALA A 128 3.65 5.03 -7.53
CA ALA A 128 3.52 6.08 -8.54
C ALA A 128 2.47 5.72 -9.61
N ARG A 129 2.26 4.42 -9.86
CA ARG A 129 1.19 3.88 -10.70
C ARG A 129 0.59 2.64 -10.03
N PRO A 130 -0.73 2.44 -10.12
CA PRO A 130 -1.35 1.21 -9.63
C PRO A 130 -0.79 -0.03 -10.35
N LEU A 131 -0.60 -1.10 -9.59
CA LEU A 131 -0.25 -2.42 -10.10
C LEU A 131 -1.37 -2.98 -11.01
N ALA A 132 -0.97 -3.70 -12.06
CA ALA A 132 -1.89 -4.33 -13.00
C ALA A 132 -2.57 -5.58 -12.41
N ILE A 133 -1.94 -6.27 -11.47
CA ILE A 133 -2.50 -7.44 -10.79
C ILE A 133 -3.72 -7.09 -9.95
N SER A 134 -4.65 -8.03 -9.83
CA SER A 134 -5.83 -7.86 -8.97
C SER A 134 -5.49 -8.12 -7.50
N SER A 135 -6.29 -7.57 -6.57
CA SER A 135 -6.19 -7.95 -5.15
C SER A 135 -6.44 -9.45 -4.91
N GLY A 136 -7.18 -10.11 -5.80
CA GLY A 136 -7.40 -11.57 -5.76
C GLY A 136 -6.12 -12.34 -6.08
N ASP A 137 -5.34 -11.88 -7.07
CA ASP A 137 -4.07 -12.48 -7.45
C ASP A 137 -2.99 -12.22 -6.40
N ILE A 138 -2.91 -11.00 -5.86
CA ILE A 138 -2.03 -10.70 -4.70
C ILE A 138 -2.33 -11.68 -3.55
N ARG A 139 -3.61 -11.94 -3.26
CA ARG A 139 -3.99 -12.88 -2.20
C ARG A 139 -3.57 -14.32 -2.48
N ARG A 140 -3.61 -14.77 -3.75
CA ARG A 140 -3.15 -16.11 -4.14
C ARG A 140 -1.63 -16.23 -3.98
N ILE A 141 -0.91 -15.19 -4.34
CA ILE A 141 0.56 -15.11 -4.21
C ILE A 141 0.99 -15.21 -2.75
N VAL A 142 0.34 -14.47 -1.86
CA VAL A 142 0.68 -14.43 -0.43
C VAL A 142 0.34 -15.72 0.31
N LYS A 143 -0.62 -16.52 -0.19
CA LYS A 143 -1.09 -17.74 0.47
C LYS A 143 -0.37 -19.02 0.03
N ASN A 144 0.39 -18.95 -1.05
CA ASN A 144 1.22 -20.04 -1.55
C ASN A 144 2.64 -19.93 -0.98
#